data_AF-A0A926JWF0-F1
#
_entry.id   AF-A0A926JWF0-F1
#
_cell.length_a   1.000
_cell.length_b   1.000
_cell.length_c   1.000
_cell.angle_alpha   90.00
_cell.angle_beta   90.00
_cell.angle_gamma   90.00
#
_symmetry.space_group_name_H-M   'P 1'
#
loop_
_entity.id
_entity.type
_entity.pdbx_description
1 polymer ?
#
loop_
_entity_poly.entity_id
_entity_poly.type
_entity_poly.pdbx_seq_one_letter_code
_entity_poly.pdbx_strand_id
1 'polypeptide(L)' 'MAYSVIVEPVAIQDIQEAIDYYDEQQPGLGEKFEAVLNKHLIALKKNPFFQVRYDTTHLPPYKKIPLHDTLHY' A
#
# COMPACT_ATOMS: atom_id res chain seq x y z
N MET A 1 23.78 12.33 -6.38
CA MET A 1 23.20 11.00 -6.71
C MET A 1 21.71 11.12 -6.56
N ALA A 2 20.94 10.85 -7.62
CA ALA A 2 19.48 10.87 -7.59
C ALA A 2 19.01 9.45 -7.89
N TYR A 3 18.22 8.87 -6.99
CA TYR A 3 17.68 7.53 -7.17
C TYR A 3 16.38 7.61 -7.97
N SER A 4 16.12 6.61 -8.82
CA SER A 4 14.84 6.51 -9.53
C SER A 4 13.84 5.77 -8.65
N VAL A 5 12.66 6.36 -8.48
CA VAL A 5 11.53 5.68 -7.82
C VAL A 5 10.70 5.02 -8.92
N ILE A 6 10.57 3.70 -8.83
CA ILE A 6 9.70 2.91 -9.71
C ILE A 6 8.43 2.62 -8.90
N VAL A 7 7.28 2.99 -9.45
CA VAL A 7 5.97 2.72 -8.86
C VAL A 7 5.31 1.66 -9.74
N GLU A 8 4.87 0.56 -9.13
CA GLU A 8 4.14 -0.48 -9.84
C GLU A 8 2.74 0.01 -10.24
N PRO A 9 2.17 -0.46 -11.36
CA PRO A 9 0.85 -0.03 -11.80
C PRO A 9 -0.26 -0.31 -10.77
N VAL A 10 -0.11 -1.38 -9.98
CA VAL A 10 -1.03 -1.68 -8.86
C VAL A 10 -0.93 -0.61 -7.77
N ALA A 11 0.28 -0.16 -7.44
CA ALA A 11 0.45 0.91 -6.45
C ALA A 11 -0.11 2.25 -6.93
N ILE A 12 -0.15 2.51 -8.25
CA ILE A 12 -0.83 3.69 -8.81
C ILE A 12 -2.33 3.60 -8.55
N GLN A 13 -2.93 2.42 -8.75
CA GLN A 13 -4.33 2.17 -8.46
C GLN A 13 -4.64 2.35 -6.97
N ASP A 14 -3.81 1.79 -6.08
CA ASP A 14 -3.97 1.94 -4.64
C ASP A 14 -3.89 3.41 -4.19
N ILE A 15 -3.00 4.20 -4.81
CA ILE A 15 -2.90 5.64 -4.54
C ILE A 15 -4.18 6.36 -4.96
N GLN A 16 -4.74 6.02 -6.12
CA GLN A 16 -5.98 6.63 -6.59
C GLN A 16 -7.15 6.30 -5.66
N GLU A 17 -7.29 5.03 -5.27
CA GLU A 17 -8.32 4.60 -4.31
C GLU A 17 -8.16 5.29 -2.95
N ALA A 18 -6.93 5.50 -2.49
CA ALA A 18 -6.67 6.26 -1.27
C ALA A 18 -7.08 7.74 -1.41
N ILE A 19 -6.78 8.38 -2.54
CA ILE A 19 -7.19 9.76 -2.82
C ILE A 19 -8.71 9.86 -2.80
N ASP A 20 -9.39 8.97 -3.52
CA ASP A 20 -10.85 8.95 -3.62
C ASP A 20 -11.48 8.72 -2.23
N TYR A 21 -10.97 7.76 -1.46
CA TYR A 21 -11.42 7.49 -0.09
C TYR A 21 -11.29 8.69 0.85
N TYR A 22 -10.19 9.44 0.76
CA TYR A 22 -10.00 10.64 1.59
C TYR A 22 -10.90 11.79 1.13
N ASP A 23 -11.10 11.96 -0.18
CA ASP A 23 -11.95 13.02 -0.72
C ASP A 23 -13.44 12.76 -0.43
N GLU A 24 -13.88 11.49 -0.44
CA GLU A 24 -15.21 11.07 -0.01
C GLU A 24 -15.50 11.43 1.46
N GLN A 25 -14.48 11.37 2.34
CA GLN A 25 -14.64 11.77 3.73
C GLN A 25 -14.71 13.28 3.92
N GLN A 26 -13.84 14.00 3.21
CA GLN A 26 -13.81 15.45 3.24
C GLN A 26 -13.25 15.99 1.92
N PRO A 27 -14.02 16.79 1.18
CA PRO A 27 -13.54 17.44 -0.03
C PRO A 27 -12.24 18.21 0.22
N GLY A 28 -11.22 17.94 -0.57
CA GLY A 28 -9.88 18.54 -0.46
C GLY A 28 -8.91 17.81 0.48
N LEU A 29 -9.32 16.69 1.09
CA LEU A 29 -8.42 15.83 1.87
C LEU A 29 -7.58 14.93 0.95
N GLY A 30 -8.14 14.48 -0.17
CA GLY A 30 -7.41 13.73 -1.20
C GLY A 30 -6.22 14.53 -1.77
N GLU A 31 -6.42 15.81 -2.07
CA GLU A 31 -5.35 16.71 -2.54
C GLU A 31 -4.23 16.88 -1.49
N LYS A 32 -4.59 16.98 -0.20
CA LYS A 32 -3.61 17.07 0.88
C LYS A 32 -2.79 15.78 1.00
N PHE A 33 -3.45 14.64 0.86
CA PHE A 33 -2.79 13.35 0.85
C PHE A 33 -1.80 13.24 -0.31
N GLU A 34 -2.23 13.59 -1.53
CA GLU A 34 -1.37 13.59 -2.72
C GLU A 34 -0.14 14.49 -2.55
N ALA A 35 -0.33 15.71 -2.02
CA ALA A 35 0.76 16.65 -1.76
C ALA A 35 1.77 16.11 -0.75
N VAL A 36 1.32 15.42 0.29
CA VAL A 36 2.18 14.78 1.29
C VAL A 36 2.91 13.59 0.67
N LEU A 37 2.22 12.76 -0.12
CA LEU A 37 2.80 11.62 -0.80
C LEU A 37 3.92 12.04 -1.74
N ASN A 38 3.68 13.06 -2.58
CA ASN A 38 4.67 13.61 -3.49
C ASN A 38 5.92 14.14 -2.75
N LYS A 39 5.77 14.78 -1.59
CA LYS A 39 6.90 15.20 -0.76
C LYS A 39 7.75 14.02 -0.29
N HIS A 40 7.11 12.92 0.11
CA HIS A 40 7.81 11.71 0.53
C HIS A 40 8.53 11.04 -0.64
N LEU A 41 7.92 10.97 -1.83
CA LEU A 41 8.56 10.44 -3.03
C LEU A 41 9.80 11.27 -3.44
N ILE A 42 9.74 12.60 -3.31
CA ILE A 42 10.90 13.47 -3.55
C ILE A 42 11.99 13.21 -2.51
N ALA A 43 11.64 13.01 -1.24
CA ALA A 43 12.60 12.66 -0.19
C ALA A 43 13.28 11.31 -0.48
N LEU A 44 12.52 10.31 -0.92
CA LEU A 44 13.00 9.00 -1.38
C LEU A 44 14.00 9.11 -2.54
N LYS A 45 13.72 9.97 -3.53
CA LYS A 45 14.66 10.22 -4.64
C LYS A 45 16.00 10.81 -4.16
N LYS A 46 15.98 11.61 -3.09
CA LYS A 46 17.17 12.27 -2.52
C LYS A 46 17.95 11.37 -1.56
N ASN A 47 17.26 10.59 -0.75
CA ASN A 47 17.86 9.70 0.23
C ASN A 47 17.04 8.40 0.34
N PRO A 48 17.48 7.28 -0.25
CA PRO A 48 16.73 6.03 -0.23
C PRO A 48 16.97 5.19 1.03
N PHE A 49 17.85 5.62 1.95
CA PHE A 49 18.21 4.88 3.16
C PHE A 49 17.13 4.95 4.24
N PHE A 50 15.89 4.64 3.87
CA PHE A 50 14.79 4.45 4.80
C PHE A 50 14.83 3.04 5.39
N GLN A 51 14.38 2.90 6.63
CA GLN A 51 14.27 1.61 7.28
C GLN A 51 13.22 0.77 6.54
N VAL A 52 13.66 -0.27 5.82
CA VAL A 52 12.77 -1.32 5.31
C VAL A 52 12.26 -2.10 6.53
N ARG A 53 10.96 -1.97 6.82
CA ARG A 53 10.32 -2.62 7.99
C ARG A 53 9.72 -3.99 7.67
N TYR A 54 9.46 -4.27 6.39
CA TYR A 54 8.92 -5.53 5.92
C TYR A 54 9.89 -6.11 4.90
N ASP A 55 10.70 -7.08 5.32
CA ASP A 55 11.68 -7.75 4.46
C ASP A 55 11.09 -8.98 3.74
N THR A 56 9.80 -9.27 3.96
CA THR A 56 9.16 -10.47 3.44
C THR A 56 7.67 -10.22 3.33
N THR A 57 7.15 -10.21 2.11
CA THR A 57 5.72 -10.42 1.86
C THR A 57 5.34 -11.78 2.45
N HIS A 58 4.86 -11.78 3.70
CA HIS A 58 4.26 -12.95 4.29
C HIS A 58 2.85 -13.06 3.71
N LEU A 59 2.70 -13.80 2.61
CA LEU A 59 1.40 -14.40 2.34
C LEU A 59 1.02 -15.20 3.58
N PRO A 60 -0.17 -14.96 4.19
CA PRO A 60 -0.61 -15.81 5.27
C PRO A 60 -0.65 -17.25 4.72
N PRO A 61 -0.11 -18.26 5.45
CA PRO A 61 -0.35 -19.62 5.04
C PRO A 61 -1.86 -19.80 5.03
N TYR A 62 -2.43 -20.07 3.85
CA TYR A 62 -3.81 -20.46 3.68
C TYR A 62 -4.08 -21.58 4.69
N LYS A 63 -4.73 -21.21 5.79
CA LYS A 63 -5.07 -22.14 6.85
C LYS A 63 -6.04 -23.12 6.20
N LYS A 64 -5.55 -24.33 5.87
CA LYS A 64 -6.41 -25.44 5.48
C LYS A 64 -7.49 -25.51 6.55
N ILE A 65 -8.70 -25.14 6.20
CA ILE A 65 -9.86 -25.32 7.06
C ILE A 65 -10.01 -26.84 7.16
N PRO A 66 -9.88 -27.48 8.33
CA PRO A 66 -10.26 -28.88 8.44
C PRO A 66 -11.77 -28.93 8.21
N LEU A 67 -12.19 -29.62 7.14
CA LEU A 67 -13.57 -30.04 6.98
C LEU A 67 -13.86 -30.96 8.17
N HIS A 68 -14.51 -30.43 9.19
CA HIS A 68 -14.97 -31.22 10.33
C HIS A 68 -16.02 -32.21 9.82
N ASP A 69 -15.81 -33.47 10.21
CA ASP A 69 -16.74 -34.58 10.10
C ASP A 69 -18.21 -34.14 10.14
N THR A 70 -18.90 -34.35 9.03
CA THR A 70 -20.36 -34.46 9.00
C THR A 70 -20.74 -35.69 8.17
N LEU A 71 -20.35 -36.87 8.67
CA LEU A 71 -21.06 -38.10 8.39
C LEU A 71 -22.04 -38.37 9.53
N HIS A 72 -23.18 -37.69 9.45
CA HIS A 72 -24.43 -38.18 10.02
C HIS A 72 -25.45 -38.16 8.89
N TYR A 73 -25.66 -39.31 8.27
CA TYR A 73 -26.94 -39.86 7.81
C TYR A 73 -26.77 -41.34 7.50
#